data_AF-W9TM98-F1
#
_entry.id   AF-W9TM98-F1
#
_cell.length_a   1.000
_cell.length_b   1.000
_cell.length_c   1.000
_cell.angle_alpha   90.00
_cell.angle_beta   90.00
_cell.angle_gamma   90.00
#
_symmetry.space_group_name_H-M   'P 1'
#
loop_
_entity.id
_entity.type
_entity.pdbx_description
1 polymer ?
#
loop_
_entity_poly.entity_id
_entity_poly.type
_entity_poly.pdbx_seq_one_letter_code
_entity_poly.pdbx_strand_id
1 'polypeptide(L)' 'MTDELQQEGEEQPHLLLVDDDPTFTRVMARAMSRRGLQVSIAGSAEEG' A
#
# COMPACT_ATOMS: atom_id res chain seq x y z
N MET A 1 -20.97 3.18 -13.80
CA MET A 1 -20.08 4.35 -13.79
C MET A 1 -19.17 4.16 -12.61
N THR A 2 -18.10 3.40 -12.84
CA THR A 2 -17.07 3.14 -11.83
C THR A 2 -16.09 4.29 -12.02
N ASP A 3 -15.89 5.11 -10.98
CA ASP A 3 -15.00 6.27 -11.00
C ASP A 3 -13.62 5.87 -11.54
N GLU A 4 -13.36 6.23 -12.78
CA GLU A 4 -12.01 6.28 -13.34
C GLU A 4 -11.39 7.58 -12.83
N LEU A 5 -10.90 7.54 -11.59
CA LEU A 5 -9.97 8.54 -11.07
C LEU A 5 -8.62 8.37 -11.79
N GLN A 6 -8.58 8.74 -13.07
CA GLN A 6 -7.34 9.03 -13.77
C GLN A 6 -6.85 10.39 -13.25
N GLN A 7 -6.16 10.39 -12.11
CA GLN A 7 -5.37 11.55 -11.71
C GLN A 7 -4.07 11.54 -12.53
N GLU A 8 -4.14 12.13 -13.72
CA GLU A 8 -2.96 12.46 -14.52
C GLU A 8 -2.20 13.59 -13.80
N GLY A 9 -1.18 13.23 -13.00
CA GLY A 9 -0.18 14.17 -12.48
C GLY A 9 0.05 14.20 -10.97
N GLU A 10 -0.70 13.44 -10.16
CA GLU A 10 -0.42 13.30 -8.73
C GLU A 10 0.27 11.96 -8.46
N GLU A 11 1.42 11.99 -7.78
CA GLU A 11 2.12 10.78 -7.33
C GLU A 11 1.12 9.84 -6.65
N GLN A 12 1.12 8.57 -7.06
CA GLN A 12 0.25 7.58 -6.44
C GLN A 12 0.49 7.58 -4.93
N PRO A 13 -0.57 7.63 -4.10
CA PRO A 13 -0.41 7.71 -2.66
C PRO A 13 0.37 6.50 -2.14
N HIS A 14 1.41 6.79 -1.35
CA HIS A 14 2.31 5.80 -0.79
C HIS A 14 1.90 5.43 0.63
N LEU A 15 1.88 4.12 0.92
CA LEU A 15 1.48 3.52 2.20
C LEU A 15 2.60 2.62 2.72
N LEU A 16 3.10 2.92 3.91
CA LEU A 16 3.99 2.02 4.66
C LEU A 16 3.17 1.18 5.63
N LEU A 17 3.22 -0.14 5.48
CA LEU A 17 2.68 -1.10 6.44
C LEU A 17 3.79 -1.53 7.40
N VAL A 18 3.58 -1.32 8.70
CA VAL A 18 4.51 -1.75 9.76
C VAL A 18 3.79 -2.77 10.63
N ASP A 19 4.18 -4.02 10.52
CA ASP A 19 3.63 -5.13 11.31
C ASP A 19 4.64 -6.29 11.29
N ASP A 20 4.84 -6.94 12.44
CA ASP A 20 5.81 -8.03 12.61
C ASP A 20 5.31 -9.38 12.07
N ASP A 21 4.04 -9.47 11.67
CA ASP A 21 3.48 -10.66 11.01
C ASP A 21 3.63 -10.59 9.47
N PRO A 22 4.52 -11.40 8.87
CA PRO A 22 4.74 -11.41 7.41
C PRO A 22 3.53 -11.92 6.63
N THR A 23 2.61 -12.68 7.26
CA THR A 23 1.37 -13.13 6.63
C THR A 23 0.36 -12.00 6.56
N PHE A 24 0.21 -11.24 7.64
CA PHE A 24 -0.70 -10.10 7.67
C PHE A 24 -0.29 -9.02 6.66
N THR A 25 0.99 -8.60 6.71
CA THR A 25 1.53 -7.58 5.80
C THR A 25 1.36 -7.97 4.33
N ARG A 26 1.61 -9.23 3.96
CA ARG A 26 1.43 -9.73 2.58
C ARG A 26 -0.02 -9.67 2.11
N VAL A 27 -0.97 -10.08 2.96
CA VAL A 27 -2.40 -10.01 2.62
C VAL A 27 -2.83 -8.56 2.44
N MET A 28 -2.40 -7.68 3.34
CA MET A 28 -2.82 -6.30 3.34
C MET A 28 -2.19 -5.49 2.21
N ALA A 29 -0.91 -5.71 1.92
CA ALA A 29 -0.25 -5.09 0.77
C ALA A 29 -0.95 -5.44 -0.55
N ARG A 30 -1.29 -6.72 -0.75
CA ARG A 30 -2.05 -7.14 -1.94
C ARG A 30 -3.40 -6.45 -2.05
N ALA A 31 -4.11 -6.30 -0.93
CA ALA A 31 -5.41 -5.62 -0.90
C ALA A 31 -5.29 -4.13 -1.22
N MET A 32 -4.26 -3.46 -0.70
CA MET A 32 -4.03 -2.02 -0.87
C MET A 32 -3.48 -1.68 -2.26
N SER A 33 -2.56 -2.47 -2.81
CA SER A 33 -2.10 -2.27 -4.19
C SER A 33 -3.23 -2.43 -5.22
N ARG A 34 -4.19 -3.32 -4.97
CA ARG A 34 -5.41 -3.45 -5.80
C ARG A 34 -6.33 -2.24 -5.73
N ARG A 35 -6.18 -1.39 -4.70
CA ARG A 35 -6.90 -0.12 -4.56
C ARG A 35 -6.13 1.06 -5.17
N GLY A 36 -4.99 0.80 -5.84
CA GLY A 36 -4.19 1.83 -6.51
C GLY A 36 -3.16 2.52 -5.64
N LEU A 37 -2.84 1.96 -4.46
CA LEU A 37 -1.81 2.49 -3.56
C LEU A 37 -0.44 1.89 -3.90
N GLN A 38 0.60 2.72 -3.80
CA GLN A 38 1.97 2.19 -3.70
C GLN A 38 2.19 1.72 -2.27
N VAL A 39 2.65 0.48 -2.08
CA VAL A 39 2.77 -0.11 -0.74
C VAL A 39 4.20 -0.55 -0.47
N SER A 40 4.75 -0.08 0.64
CA SER A 40 5.98 -0.60 1.27
C SER A 40 5.63 -1.37 2.54
N ILE A 41 6.49 -2.30 2.93
CA ILE A 41 6.31 -3.13 4.14
C ILE A 41 7.60 -3.02 4.96
N ALA A 42 7.45 -2.87 6.27
CA ALA A 42 8.51 -2.97 7.26
C ALA A 42 8.07 -3.93 8.39
N GLY A 43 8.99 -4.77 8.89
CA GLY A 43 8.71 -5.68 10.01
C GLY A 43 8.80 -5.00 11.37
N SER A 44 9.31 -3.78 11.40
CA SER A 44 9.44 -2.94 12.59
C SER A 44 9.44 -1.47 12.20
N ALA A 45 9.21 -0.58 13.18
CA ALA A 45 9.25 0.86 12.94
C ALA A 45 10.65 1.39 12.56
N GLU A 46 11.70 0.61 12.85
CA GLU A 46 13.10 0.95 12.60
C GLU A 46 13.53 0.62 11.15
N GLU A 47 12.74 -0.19 10.46
CA GLU A 47 12.99 -0.67 9.09
C GLU A 47 12.32 0.19 8.00
N GLY A 48 11.49 1.17 8.39
CA GLY A 48 10.55 1.90 7.51
C GLY A 48 10.91 3.35 7.20
#